data_AF-A0A2X3KWG0-F1
#
_entry.id   AF-A0A2X3KWG0-F1
#
_cell.length_a   1.000
_cell.length_b   1.000
_cell.length_c   1.000
_cell.angle_alpha   90.00
_cell.angle_beta   90.00
_cell.angle_gamma   90.00
#
_symmetry.space_group_name_H-M   'P 1'
#
loop_
_entity.id
_entity.type
_entity.pdbx_description
1 polymer ?
#
loop_
_entity_poly.entity_id
_entity_poly.type
_entity_poly.pdbx_seq_one_letter_code
_entity_poly.pdbx_strand_id
1 'polypeptide(L)' 'MSQGALDYTLFQLQQEPDTFYVRESWRGQQALDLHNSLPHFQAFVKQMDALLAEPLKLVPLDEVAV' A
#
# COMPACT_ATOMS: atom_id res chain seq x y z
N MET A 1 0.78 4.60 10.23
CA MET A 1 -0.61 4.69 9.73
C MET A 1 -1.03 6.15 9.70
N SER A 2 -1.60 6.59 8.59
CA SER A 2 -2.14 7.95 8.41
C SER A 2 -3.59 8.04 8.91
N GLN A 3 -4.08 9.25 9.18
CA GLN A 3 -5.51 9.45 9.47
C GLN A 3 -6.35 9.03 8.26
N GLY A 4 -7.37 8.20 8.50
CA GLY A 4 -8.28 7.73 7.46
C GLY A 4 -7.98 6.35 6.88
N ALA A 5 -6.87 5.70 7.28
CA ALA A 5 -6.67 4.27 7.06
C ALA A 5 -7.70 3.46 7.88
N LEU A 6 -8.37 2.52 7.23
CA LEU A 6 -9.31 1.57 7.84
C LEU A 6 -8.66 0.20 8.06
N ASP A 7 -7.81 -0.23 7.12
CA ASP A 7 -6.97 -1.42 7.19
C ASP A 7 -5.60 -1.11 6.59
N TYR A 8 -4.56 -1.75 7.11
CA TYR A 8 -3.20 -1.66 6.60
C TYR A 8 -2.42 -2.90 7.02
N THR A 9 -2.51 -3.96 6.23
CA THR A 9 -1.95 -5.27 6.58
C THR A 9 -0.97 -5.76 5.51
N LEU A 10 0.24 -6.15 5.93
CA LEU A 10 1.27 -6.74 5.10
C LEU A 10 1.14 -8.26 5.08
N PHE A 11 1.21 -8.84 3.88
CA PHE A 11 1.22 -10.28 3.64
C PHE A 11 2.45 -10.64 2.81
N GLN A 12 2.99 -11.83 3.05
CA GLN A 12 4.04 -12.43 2.24
C GLN A 12 3.44 -13.62 1.49
N LEU A 13 3.77 -13.78 0.21
CA LEU A 13 3.33 -14.96 -0.54
C LEU A 13 4.05 -16.21 -0.02
N GLN A 14 3.29 -17.29 0.18
CA GLN A 14 3.85 -18.55 0.67
C GLN A 14 4.75 -19.25 -0.37
N GLN A 15 4.40 -19.15 -1.65
CA GLN A 15 5.12 -19.81 -2.74
C GLN A 15 6.25 -18.93 -3.31
N GLU A 16 6.21 -17.62 -3.04
CA GLU A 16 7.16 -16.62 -3.55
C GLU A 16 7.55 -15.68 -2.41
N PRO A 17 8.44 -16.08 -1.49
CA PRO A 17 8.70 -15.35 -0.24
C PRO A 17 9.24 -13.92 -0.43
N ASP A 18 9.83 -13.62 -1.58
CA ASP A 18 10.30 -12.25 -1.88
C ASP A 18 9.18 -11.32 -2.37
N THR A 19 7.95 -11.85 -2.48
CA THR A 19 6.77 -11.08 -2.90
C THR A 19 5.88 -10.76 -1.71
N PHE A 20 5.56 -9.47 -1.59
CA PHE A 20 4.74 -8.92 -0.53
C PHE A 20 3.52 -8.19 -1.08
N TYR A 21 2.40 -8.30 -0.36
CA TYR A 21 1.17 -7.56 -0.64
C TYR A 21 0.81 -6.73 0.57
N VAL A 22 0.52 -5.45 0.36
CA VAL A 22 -0.13 -4.63 1.38
C VAL A 22 -1.60 -4.50 0.98
N ARG A 23 -2.49 -4.94 1.87
CA ARG A 23 -3.93 -4.63 1.74
C ARG A 23 -4.21 -3.38 2.55
N GLU A 24 -4.73 -2.38 1.87
CA GLU A 24 -5.08 -1.11 2.47
C GLU A 24 -6.54 -0.80 2.16
N SER A 25 -7.28 -0.32 3.16
CA SER A 25 -8.61 0.26 2.94
C SER A 25 -8.66 1.65 3.54
N TRP A 26 -9.39 2.54 2.88
CA TRP A 26 -9.31 3.98 3.12
C TRP A 26 -10.71 4.57 3.26
N ARG A 27 -10.86 5.61 4.10
CA ARG A 27 -12.07 6.43 4.18
C ARG A 27 -12.20 7.37 2.97
N GLY A 28 -12.21 6.78 1.78
CA GLY A 28 -12.30 7.47 0.49
C GLY A 28 -10.96 7.98 -0.05
N GLN A 29 -11.01 8.51 -1.28
CA GLN A 29 -9.83 8.91 -2.05
C GLN A 29 -8.99 9.99 -1.36
N GLN A 30 -9.62 10.95 -0.69
CA GLN A 30 -8.90 12.04 -0.01
C GLN A 30 -7.95 11.52 1.09
N ALA A 31 -8.32 10.44 1.78
CA ALA A 31 -7.47 9.82 2.80
C ALA A 31 -6.26 9.11 2.17
N LEU A 32 -6.45 8.46 1.02
CA LEU A 32 -5.37 7.85 0.24
C LEU A 32 -4.43 8.92 -0.33
N ASP A 33 -4.96 10.01 -0.89
CA ASP A 33 -4.15 11.11 -1.41
C ASP A 33 -3.31 11.76 -0.29
N LEU A 34 -3.92 11.96 0.88
CA LEU A 34 -3.20 12.42 2.06
C LEU A 34 -2.09 11.44 2.43
N HIS A 35 -2.37 10.14 2.54
CA HIS A 35 -1.37 9.11 2.81
C HIS A 35 -0.18 9.21 1.84
N ASN A 36 -0.47 9.29 0.54
CA ASN A 36 0.54 9.38 -0.51
C ASN A 36 1.41 10.64 -0.39
N SER A 37 0.87 11.74 0.15
CA SER A 37 1.64 12.98 0.34
C SER A 37 2.54 12.99 1.58
N LEU A 38 2.37 12.06 2.53
CA LEU A 38 3.07 12.12 3.81
C LEU A 38 4.57 11.83 3.67
N PRO A 39 5.42 12.45 4.51
CA PRO A 39 6.88 12.32 4.39
C PRO A 39 7.41 10.89 4.44
N HIS A 40 6.79 10.00 5.24
CA HIS A 40 7.24 8.61 5.36
C HIS A 40 6.91 7.80 4.10
N PHE A 41 5.76 8.02 3.46
CA PHE A 41 5.42 7.37 2.20
C PHE A 41 6.34 7.87 1.08
N GLN A 42 6.58 9.19 1.01
CA GLN A 42 7.53 9.77 0.05
C GLN A 42 8.97 9.27 0.27
N ALA A 43 9.37 9.03 1.52
CA ALA A 43 10.67 8.42 1.82
C ALA A 43 10.76 6.96 1.36
N PHE A 44 9.66 6.20 1.45
CA PHE A 44 9.58 4.85 0.88
C PHE A 44 9.65 4.89 -0.64
N VAL A 45 8.89 5.79 -1.30
CA VAL A 45 8.90 5.95 -2.77
C VAL A 45 10.30 6.13 -3.34
N LYS A 46 11.14 6.93 -2.68
CA LYS A 46 12.54 7.17 -3.08
C LYS A 46 13.44 5.93 -3.01
N GLN A 47 13.03 4.90 -2.29
CA GLN A 47 13.79 3.66 -2.11
C GLN A 47 13.23 2.50 -2.95
N MET A 48 12.04 2.65 -3.55
CA MET A 48 11.34 1.57 -4.25
C MET A 48 12.18 0.96 -5.36
N ASP A 49 12.84 1.79 -6.18
CA ASP A 49 13.68 1.30 -7.28
C ASP A 49 14.85 0.42 -6.82
N ALA A 50 15.34 0.62 -5.60
CA ALA A 50 16.43 -0.16 -5.03
C ALA A 50 15.94 -1.40 -4.28
N LEU A 51 14.67 -1.42 -3.85
CA LEU A 51 14.08 -2.48 -3.04
C LEU A 51 13.25 -3.48 -3.84
N LEU A 52 12.58 -3.02 -4.90
CA LEU A 52 11.66 -3.83 -5.68
C LEU A 52 12.33 -4.34 -6.95
N ALA A 53 12.13 -5.63 -7.25
CA ALA A 53 12.61 -6.25 -8.48
C ALA A 53 11.89 -5.71 -9.74
N GLU A 54 10.69 -5.16 -9.57
CA GLU A 54 9.85 -4.56 -10.61
C GLU A 54 9.04 -3.38 -10.04
N PRO A 55 8.49 -2.48 -10.88
CA PRO A 55 7.65 -1.38 -10.41
C PRO A 55 6.47 -1.86 -9.57
N LEU A 56 6.12 -1.10 -8.52
CA LEU A 56 4.99 -1.44 -7.66
C LEU A 56 3.69 -1.59 -8.44
N LYS A 57 3.04 -2.74 -8.25
CA LYS A 57 1.72 -3.03 -8.80
C LYS A 57 0.63 -2.56 -7.84
N LEU A 58 -0.25 -1.70 -8.32
CA LEU A 58 -1.45 -1.27 -7.61
C LEU A 58 -2.68 -1.96 -8.20
N VAL A 59 -3.51 -2.57 -7.35
CA VAL A 59 -4.75 -3.24 -7.75
C VAL A 59 -5.90 -2.61 -6.95
N PRO A 60 -6.70 -1.72 -7.55
CA PRO A 60 -7.90 -1.18 -6.91
C PRO A 60 -8.94 -2.29 -6.71
N LEU A 61 -9.57 -2.32 -5.53
CA LEU A 61 -10.61 -3.29 -5.18
C LEU A 61 -11.82 -2.55 -4.61
N ASP A 62 -13.01 -2.99 -5.02
CA ASP A 62 -14.27 -2.58 -4.40
C ASP A 62 -14.67 -3.62 -3.34
N GLU A 63 -15.03 -3.15 -2.15
CA GLU A 63 -15.60 -3.99 -1.10
C GLU A 63 -17.05 -4.36 -1.46
N VAL A 64 -17.34 -5.66 -1.63
CA VAL A 64 -18.65 -6.14 -2.09
C VAL A 64 -19.59 -6.53 -0.93
N ALA A 65 -19.05 -6.80 0.26
CA ALA A 65 -19.83 -7.19 1.43
C ALA A 65 -19.32 -6.48 2.68
N VAL A 66 -20.23 -5.82 3.39
CA VAL A 66 -20.04 -5.23 4.73
C VAL A 66 -20.93 -5.97 5.72
#